data_AF-A0A839UNA0-F1
#
_entry.id   AF-A0A839UNA0-F1
#
_cell.length_a   1.000
_cell.length_b   1.000
_cell.length_c   1.000
_cell.angle_alpha   90.00
_cell.angle_beta   90.00
_cell.angle_gamma   90.00
#
_symmetry.space_group_name_H-M   'P 1'
#
loop_
_entity.id
_entity.type
_entity.pdbx_description
1 polymer ?
#
loop_
_entity_poly.entity_id
_entity_poly.type
_entity_poly.pdbx_seq_one_letter_code
_entity_poly.pdbx_strand_id
1 'polypeptide(L)'
;MSIRPVEVSAGEKEVHFASRQETLYPHLMRLCMDFNFRVVEHRGFQLAPQDIHAPSITPAFDDLAALESHVHRHMVDILHSYLGGDAALTH
;
A
#
# COMPACT_ATOMS: atom_id res chain seq x y z
N MET A 1 -23.44 -9.70 -22.14
CA MET A 1 -22.78 -8.93 -21.08
C MET A 1 -22.05 -9.91 -20.19
N SER A 2 -20.74 -10.05 -20.35
CA SER A 2 -19.96 -10.98 -19.53
C SER A 2 -19.61 -10.29 -18.22
N ILE A 3 -20.27 -10.68 -17.13
CA ILE A 3 -19.80 -10.39 -15.78
C ILE A 3 -18.52 -11.21 -15.64
N ARG A 4 -17.35 -10.56 -15.76
CA ARG A 4 -16.10 -11.19 -15.35
C ARG A 4 -16.19 -11.41 -13.84
N PRO A 5 -15.81 -12.58 -13.31
CA PRO A 5 -15.60 -12.69 -11.88
C PRO A 5 -14.58 -11.62 -11.51
N VAL A 6 -14.96 -10.70 -10.62
CA VAL A 6 -13.98 -9.88 -9.93
C VAL A 6 -13.14 -10.88 -9.15
N GLU A 7 -11.96 -11.17 -9.68
CA GLU A 7 -10.93 -11.90 -8.98
C GLU A 7 -10.55 -11.01 -7.79
N VAL A 8 -11.28 -11.12 -6.69
CA VAL A 8 -10.78 -10.69 -5.39
C VAL A 8 -9.51 -11.52 -5.22
N SER A 9 -8.33 -10.89 -5.36
CA SER A 9 -7.03 -11.55 -5.31
C SER A 9 -6.96 -12.50 -4.13
N ALA A 10 -7.24 -13.78 -4.39
CA ALA A 10 -7.28 -14.84 -3.40
C ALA A 10 -5.83 -15.16 -3.03
N GLY A 11 -5.27 -14.38 -2.11
CA GLY A 11 -3.86 -14.51 -1.70
C GLY A 11 -3.25 -13.26 -1.09
N GLU A 12 -3.90 -12.10 -1.19
CA GLU A 12 -3.39 -10.85 -0.61
C GLU A 12 -3.75 -10.80 0.90
N LYS A 13 -2.73 -10.76 1.76
CA LYS A 13 -2.89 -10.66 3.21
C LYS A 13 -2.61 -9.24 3.66
N GLU A 14 -3.60 -8.61 4.29
CA GLU A 14 -3.38 -7.31 4.91
C GLU A 14 -2.54 -7.44 6.17
N VAL A 15 -1.51 -6.59 6.28
CA VAL A 15 -0.65 -6.47 7.45
C VAL A 15 -1.27 -5.45 8.39
N HIS A 16 -1.79 -5.93 9.52
CA HIS A 16 -2.28 -5.07 10.58
C HIS A 16 -1.16 -4.78 11.57
N PHE A 17 -0.80 -3.51 11.68
CA PHE A 17 0.14 -3.06 12.71
C PHE A 17 -0.54 -3.06 14.08
N ALA A 18 -0.02 -3.84 15.02
CA ALA A 18 -0.43 -3.75 16.42
C ALA A 18 0.25 -2.55 17.08
N SER A 19 -0.37 -1.93 18.10
CA SER A 19 0.12 -0.70 18.77
C SER A 19 1.56 -0.74 19.30
N ARG A 20 2.19 -1.92 19.39
CA ARG A 20 3.61 -2.05 19.77
C ARG A 20 4.60 -1.90 18.60
N GLN A 21 4.12 -1.77 17.36
CA GLN A 21 4.96 -1.66 16.15
C GLN A 21 5.11 -0.23 15.63
N GLU A 22 4.46 0.77 16.26
CA GLU A 22 4.62 2.21 15.93
C GLU A 22 6.07 2.66 15.93
N THR A 23 6.90 2.10 16.81
CA THR A 23 8.31 2.45 16.91
C THR A 23 9.18 1.78 15.86
N LEU A 24 8.70 0.72 15.21
CA LEU A 24 9.46 -0.03 14.20
C LEU A 24 9.17 0.47 12.78
N TYR A 25 7.91 0.85 12.51
CA TYR A 25 7.46 1.29 11.18
C TYR A 25 6.64 2.58 11.26
N PRO A 26 7.21 3.67 11.79
CA PRO A 26 6.47 4.91 12.05
C PRO A 26 5.88 5.55 10.80
N HIS A 27 6.56 5.47 9.65
CA HIS A 27 6.08 6.08 8.41
C HIS A 27 4.95 5.27 7.78
N LEU A 28 5.06 3.95 7.75
CA LEU A 28 3.99 3.08 7.30
C LEU A 28 2.74 3.24 8.16
N MET A 29 2.89 3.26 9.49
CA MET A 29 1.74 3.50 10.37
C MET A 29 1.09 4.85 10.12
N ARG A 30 1.90 5.90 9.93
CA ARG A 30 1.38 7.22 9.64
C ARG A 30 0.61 7.25 8.32
N LEU A 31 1.14 6.62 7.27
CA LEU A 31 0.44 6.52 6.00
C LEU A 31 -0.86 5.72 6.11
N CYS A 32 -0.87 4.61 6.83
CA CYS A 32 -2.09 3.83 7.04
C CYS A 32 -3.15 4.60 7.84
N MET A 33 -2.75 5.34 8.88
CA MET A 33 -3.68 6.04 9.77
C MET A 33 -4.16 7.39 9.22
N ASP A 34 -3.25 8.20 8.66
CA ASP A 34 -3.57 9.57 8.22
C ASP A 34 -4.07 9.63 6.78
N PHE A 35 -3.71 8.65 5.93
CA PHE A 35 -3.92 8.72 4.47
C PHE A 35 -4.64 7.50 3.88
N ASN A 36 -5.32 6.69 4.71
CA ASN A 36 -6.10 5.52 4.29
C ASN A 36 -5.34 4.55 3.38
N PHE A 37 -4.06 4.32 3.70
CA PHE A 37 -3.30 3.22 3.10
C PHE A 37 -3.46 1.93 3.91
N ARG A 38 -3.14 0.82 3.25
CA ARG A 38 -2.93 -0.47 3.90
C ARG A 38 -1.64 -1.09 3.38
N VAL A 39 -1.02 -1.92 4.21
CA VAL A 39 0.11 -2.75 3.79
C VAL A 39 -0.41 -4.13 3.46
N VAL A 40 0.00 -4.67 2.32
CA VAL A 40 -0.47 -5.96 1.82
C VAL A 40 0.70 -6.85 1.45
N GLU A 41 0.54 -8.14 1.70
CA GLU A 41 1.49 -9.20 1.37
C GLU A 41 0.84 -10.14 0.35
N HIS A 42 1.35 -10.13 -0.88
CA HIS A 42 0.92 -11.09 -1.93
C HIS A 42 2.11 -11.81 -2.57
N ARG A 43 3.17 -11.07 -2.92
CA ARG A 43 4.47 -11.60 -3.40
C ARG A 43 5.66 -10.89 -2.72
N GLY A 44 5.38 -10.28 -1.58
CA GLY A 44 6.20 -9.27 -0.91
C GLY A 44 5.28 -8.18 -0.32
N PHE A 45 5.86 -7.31 0.49
CA PHE A 45 5.18 -6.23 1.19
C PHE A 45 5.02 -5.01 0.28
N GLN A 46 3.80 -4.50 0.17
CA GLN A 46 3.43 -3.37 -0.66
C GLN A 46 2.55 -2.41 0.10
N LEU A 47 2.65 -1.11 -0.22
CA LEU A 47 1.69 -0.11 0.21
C LEU A 47 0.62 0.05 -0.87
N ALA A 48 -0.63 -0.22 -0.49
CA ALA A 48 -1.79 -0.10 -1.34
C ALA A 48 -2.81 0.87 -0.73
N PRO A 49 -3.61 1.58 -1.54
CA PRO A 49 -4.77 2.30 -1.02
C PRO A 49 -5.75 1.35 -0.34
N GLN A 50 -6.56 1.88 0.58
CA GLN A 50 -7.66 1.12 1.16
C GLN A 50 -8.71 0.71 0.10
N ASP A 51 -8.81 1.44 -1.01
CA ASP A 51 -9.62 1.04 -2.15
C ASP A 51 -9.05 -0.24 -2.80
N ILE A 52 -9.85 -1.31 -2.83
CA ILE A 52 -9.42 -2.62 -3.33
C ILE A 52 -9.24 -2.67 -4.86
N HIS A 53 -9.79 -1.71 -5.59
CA HIS A 53 -9.69 -1.64 -7.04
C HIS A 53 -8.48 -0.81 -7.49
N ALA A 54 -7.93 0.00 -6.58
CA ALA A 54 -6.73 0.77 -6.84
C ALA A 54 -5.47 -0.12 -6.79
N PRO A 55 -4.53 0.06 -7.74
CA PRO A 55 -3.27 -0.65 -7.72
C PRO A 55 -2.41 -0.24 -6.52
N SER A 56 -1.48 -1.11 -6.11
CA SER A 56 -0.46 -0.75 -5.11
C SER A 56 0.38 0.43 -5.60
N ILE A 57 0.65 1.38 -4.71
CA ILE A 57 1.47 2.56 -5.03
C ILE A 57 2.96 2.20 -5.08
N THR A 58 3.37 1.24 -4.26
CA THR A 58 4.77 0.82 -4.20
C THR A 58 4.98 -0.55 -4.85
N PRO A 59 6.20 -0.82 -5.36
CA PRO A 59 6.59 -2.18 -5.73
C PRO A 59 6.60 -3.12 -4.52
N ALA A 60 6.69 -4.43 -4.78
CA ALA A 60 6.83 -5.45 -3.74
C ALA A 60 8.24 -5.46 -3.15
N PHE A 61 8.32 -5.49 -1.83
CA PHE A 61 9.56 -5.60 -1.06
C PHE A 61 9.61 -6.92 -0.30
N ASP A 62 10.81 -7.44 -0.06
CA ASP A 62 11.00 -8.72 0.63
C ASP A 62 10.63 -8.65 2.12
N ASP A 63 10.74 -7.48 2.74
CA ASP A 63 10.43 -7.26 4.15
C ASP A 63 9.84 -5.85 4.42
N LEU A 64 9.18 -5.71 5.58
CA LEU A 64 8.56 -4.46 6.01
C LEU A 64 9.56 -3.32 6.25
N ALA A 65 10.80 -3.61 6.64
CA ALA A 65 11.80 -2.57 6.89
C ALA A 65 12.31 -1.96 5.58
N ALA A 66 12.42 -2.76 4.53
CA ALA A 66 12.70 -2.29 3.18
C ALA A 66 11.57 -1.39 2.65
N LEU A 67 10.32 -1.80 2.84
CA LEU A 67 9.15 -1.00 2.49
C LEU A 67 9.10 0.32 3.29
N GLU A 68 9.31 0.27 4.61
CA GLU A 68 9.38 1.45 5.49
C GLU A 68 10.46 2.42 5.03
N SER A 69 11.65 1.92 4.71
CA SER A 69 12.77 2.74 4.23
C SER A 69 12.46 3.42 2.89
N HIS A 70 11.76 2.71 1.99
CA HIS A 70 11.33 3.26 0.71
C HIS A 70 10.28 4.35 0.92
N VAL A 71 9.26 4.07 1.73
CA VAL A 71 8.20 5.01 2.08
C VAL A 71 8.79 6.26 2.74
N HIS A 72 9.70 6.11 3.68
CA HIS A 72 10.40 7.23 4.31
C HIS A 72 11.09 8.13 3.27
N ARG A 73 11.76 7.53 2.29
CA ARG A 73 12.50 8.27 1.25
C ARG A 73 11.61 8.95 0.21
N HIS A 74 10.47 8.34 -0.11
CA HIS A 74 9.58 8.76 -1.21
C HIS A 74 8.20 9.22 -0.73
N MET A 75 8.04 9.52 0.56
CA MET A 75 6.73 9.83 1.18
C MET A 75 6.00 10.97 0.46
N VAL A 76 6.73 12.02 0.07
CA VAL A 76 6.15 13.17 -0.63
C VAL A 76 5.65 12.76 -2.02
N ASP A 77 6.42 11.99 -2.77
CA ASP A 77 6.05 11.53 -4.10
C ASP A 77 4.84 10.58 -4.05
N ILE A 78 4.83 9.67 -3.07
CA ILE A 78 3.73 8.72 -2.81
C ILE A 78 2.43 9.49 -2.53
N LEU A 79 2.49 10.47 -1.61
CA LEU A 79 1.33 11.28 -1.26
C LEU A 79 0.90 12.18 -2.42
N HIS A 80 1.84 12.73 -3.17
CA HIS A 80 1.54 13.56 -4.33
C HIS A 80 0.86 12.75 -5.44
N SER A 81 1.31 11.52 -5.69
CA SER A 81 0.66 10.60 -6.64
C SER A 81 -0.75 10.21 -6.17
N TYR A 82 -0.90 9.89 -4.88
CA TYR A 82 -2.19 9.48 -4.29
C TYR A 82 -3.22 10.63 -4.24
N LEU A 83 -2.83 11.79 -3.72
CA LEU A 83 -3.73 12.95 -3.55
C LEU A 83 -3.90 13.75 -4.84
N GLY A 84 -2.86 13.79 -5.68
CA GLY A 84 -2.83 14.55 -6.92
C GLY A 84 -3.63 13.91 -8.06
N GLY A 85 -4.19 12.72 -7.85
CA GLY A 85 -4.99 12.04 -8.87
C GLY A 85 -4.18 11.48 -10.04
N ASP A 86 -2.86 11.36 -9.91
CA ASP A 86 -2.00 10.59 -10.84
C ASP A 86 -2.14 9.07 -10.62
N ALA A 87 -3.12 8.65 -9.81
CA ALA A 87 -3.70 7.30 -9.85
C ALA A 87 -4.54 7.05 -11.14
N ALA A 88 -4.29 7.82 -12.19
CA ALA A 88 -4.92 7.79 -13.50
C ALA A 88 -3.81 8.19 -14.49
N LEU A 89 -3.34 7.46 -15.50
CA LEU A 89 -3.92 6.53 -16.48
C LEU A 89 -2.73 5.83 -17.17
N THR A 90 -2.72 4.57 -17.60
CA THR A 90 -3.20 4.03 -18.90
C THR A 90 -2.34 2.76 -19.10
N HIS A 91 -2.86 1.54 -19.28
CA HIS A 91 -3.43 1.04 -20.53
C HIS A 91 -4.02 -0.37 -20.35
#